data_AF-A0A1Y0MN05-F1
#
_entry.id   AF-A0A1Y0MN05-F1
#
_cell.length_a   1.000
_cell.length_b   1.000
_cell.length_c   1.000
_cell.angle_alpha   90.00
_cell.angle_beta   90.00
_cell.angle_gamma   90.00
#
_symmetry.space_group_name_H-M   'P 1'
#
loop_
_entity.id
_entity.type
_entity.pdbx_description
1 polymer ?
#
loop_
_entity_poly.entity_id
_entity_poly.type
_entity_poly.pdbx_seq_one_letter_code
_entity_poly.pdbx_strand_id
1 'polypeptide(L)'
;MKALIVFTLLHSACVNPASATEINAPPGLSFERILEALEIEINRIQTSYLPEYKTLQIGIAQVRSEMQYAQSTEQLVKLIYRKDHLLELLDITKQSEYADISKVRYLKGLQLIRLLYEKMLALDHHFEAVTTLGEMSAMANPNTYPVFNELKGILKQENKKTSFELPSLLGDNIYTSIVHSVVSLFNSNQTKKEKEAAIKEIECILDFSLNMHQDLNTIYFETAFLKSSSDGLLEGLEELFRSYTLPIGYKKSLEQCRSLDDWDALKEALDNYLSQMHEAIADASKSDKAFKLQVNLEFSIDRLLQFITQYNSFIDQGAKFYKKFAIMLSSYENEAFCRGQIPGEFAVLKEKINNSIDKFNNAYKPAEINGSKLKEVLYGLNEYD
;
A
#
# COMPACT_ATOMS: atom_id res chain seq x y z
N MET A 1 -29.04 57.18 -12.94
CA MET A 1 -28.03 57.90 -12.14
C MET A 1 -27.12 56.82 -11.52
N LYS A 2 -26.31 56.12 -12.32
CA LYS A 2 -24.86 56.31 -12.53
C LYS A 2 -24.04 56.57 -11.26
N ALA A 3 -23.18 55.58 -10.96
CA ALA A 3 -21.82 55.63 -10.40
C ALA A 3 -21.59 55.73 -8.88
N LEU A 4 -20.98 54.68 -8.32
CA LEU A 4 -19.80 54.68 -7.41
C LEU A 4 -19.36 53.20 -7.25
N ILE A 5 -18.35 52.67 -7.97
CA ILE A 5 -16.89 52.74 -7.76
C ILE A 5 -16.51 52.20 -6.36
N VAL A 6 -16.16 50.90 -6.22
CA VAL A 6 -14.81 50.28 -6.31
C VAL A 6 -13.85 50.76 -5.22
N PHE A 7 -13.39 49.83 -4.36
CA PHE A 7 -12.15 49.74 -3.55
C PHE A 7 -12.47 48.72 -2.41
N THR A 8 -11.85 47.55 -2.21
CA THR A 8 -10.42 47.19 -2.18
C THR A 8 -10.23 45.67 -2.35
N LEU A 9 -9.37 45.28 -3.30
CA LEU A 9 -8.53 44.08 -3.26
C LEU A 9 -7.08 44.55 -3.05
N LEU A 10 -6.23 43.64 -2.55
CA LEU A 10 -4.77 43.75 -2.30
C LEU A 10 -4.35 44.13 -0.88
N HIS A 11 -3.94 43.11 -0.12
CA HIS A 11 -2.62 43.13 0.52
C HIS A 11 -1.92 41.80 0.21
N SER A 12 -0.85 41.93 -0.57
CA SER A 12 0.12 40.90 -0.92
C SER A 12 1.36 41.11 -0.06
N ALA A 13 2.02 39.99 0.27
CA ALA A 13 3.45 39.83 0.51
C ALA A 13 4.13 40.66 1.62
N CYS A 14 4.49 39.93 2.70
CA CYS A 14 5.79 40.09 3.33
C CYS A 14 6.46 38.71 3.40
N VAL A 15 7.47 38.53 2.54
CA VAL A 15 8.51 37.50 2.62
C VAL A 15 9.69 38.12 3.35
N ASN A 16 10.29 37.39 4.30
CA ASN A 16 11.74 37.40 4.56
C ASN A 16 12.16 36.25 5.50
N PRO A 17 13.46 35.89 5.57
CA PRO A 17 13.90 34.55 5.18
C PRO A 17 14.51 33.71 6.32
N ALA A 18 14.63 32.42 5.99
CA ALA A 18 15.50 31.37 6.53
C ALA A 18 16.39 31.67 7.75
N SER A 19 16.21 30.84 8.79
CA SER A 19 17.30 30.34 9.64
C SER A 19 17.21 28.82 9.64
N ALA A 20 18.26 28.19 9.11
CA ALA A 20 18.39 26.74 8.98
C ALA A 20 18.78 26.11 10.31
N THR A 21 18.08 25.04 10.69
CA THR A 21 18.65 23.87 11.40
C THR A 21 17.73 22.68 11.24
N GLU A 22 18.35 21.58 10.84
CA GLU A 22 17.95 20.17 10.95
C GLU A 22 17.04 19.54 9.88
N ILE A 23 17.60 18.46 9.35
CA ILE A 23 17.16 17.59 8.28
C ILE A 23 15.91 16.85 8.73
N ASN A 24 14.75 17.27 8.23
CA ASN A 24 13.56 16.42 8.19
C ASN A 24 12.94 16.55 6.79
N ALA A 25 12.51 15.40 6.27
CA ALA A 25 12.04 15.19 4.91
C ALA A 25 11.07 16.28 4.41
N PRO A 26 11.03 16.56 3.08
CA PRO A 26 10.13 17.56 2.52
C PRO A 26 8.66 17.20 2.83
N PRO A 27 7.73 18.18 2.86
CA PRO A 27 6.34 17.95 3.27
C PRO A 27 5.60 17.16 2.19
N GLY A 28 5.79 15.83 2.17
CA GLY A 28 5.14 14.90 1.26
C GLY A 28 3.64 14.79 1.53
N LEU A 29 2.86 14.52 0.48
CA LEU A 29 1.47 14.09 0.60
C LEU A 29 1.42 12.85 1.50
N SER A 30 0.78 12.96 2.66
CA SER A 30 0.47 11.82 3.52
C SER A 30 -1.00 11.46 3.41
N PHE A 31 -1.38 10.24 3.80
CA PHE A 31 -2.77 9.79 3.78
C PHE A 31 -3.67 10.68 4.63
N GLU A 32 -3.21 11.10 5.80
CA GLU A 32 -3.89 12.00 6.73
C GLU A 32 -4.19 13.34 6.08
N ARG A 33 -3.19 13.95 5.42
CA ARG A 33 -3.38 15.26 4.77
C ARG A 33 -4.41 15.19 3.64
N ILE A 34 -4.50 14.06 2.93
CA ILE A 34 -5.51 13.84 1.90
C ILE A 34 -6.91 13.77 2.54
N LEU A 35 -7.05 13.03 3.64
CA LEU A 35 -8.32 12.86 4.35
C LEU A 35 -8.78 14.13 5.08
N GLU A 36 -7.87 14.86 5.73
CA GLU A 36 -8.16 16.16 6.35
C GLU A 36 -8.61 17.17 5.28
N ALA A 37 -7.90 17.22 4.15
CA ALA A 37 -8.29 18.10 3.04
C ALA A 37 -9.65 17.71 2.44
N LEU A 38 -9.98 16.41 2.38
CA LEU A 38 -11.28 15.91 1.95
C LEU A 38 -12.39 16.40 2.89
N GLU A 39 -12.21 16.24 4.21
CA GLU A 39 -13.17 16.66 5.23
C GLU A 39 -13.41 18.18 5.19
N ILE A 40 -12.34 18.97 5.10
CA ILE A 40 -12.44 20.44 4.99
C ILE A 40 -13.21 20.84 3.72
N GLU A 41 -12.94 20.19 2.60
CA GLU A 41 -13.57 20.53 1.33
C GLU A 41 -15.04 20.11 1.26
N ILE A 42 -15.40 18.96 1.83
CA ILE A 42 -16.80 18.55 2.01
C ILE A 42 -17.55 19.56 2.87
N ASN A 43 -17.01 19.92 4.04
CA ASN A 43 -17.63 20.90 4.94
C ASN A 43 -17.83 22.25 4.25
N ARG A 44 -16.88 22.67 3.40
CA ARG A 44 -17.00 23.90 2.60
C ARG A 44 -18.17 23.82 1.61
N ILE A 45 -18.31 22.71 0.89
CA ILE A 45 -19.41 22.50 -0.05
C ILE A 45 -20.75 22.53 0.70
N GLN A 46 -20.90 21.76 1.76
CA GLN A 46 -22.12 21.73 2.56
C GLN A 46 -22.50 23.12 3.09
N THR A 47 -21.50 23.88 3.55
CA THR A 47 -21.71 25.26 4.03
C THR A 47 -22.20 26.19 2.92
N SER A 48 -21.77 25.96 1.67
CA SER A 48 -22.21 26.77 0.52
C SER A 48 -23.67 26.54 0.12
N TYR A 49 -24.21 25.33 0.35
CA TYR A 49 -25.60 24.96 0.04
C TYR A 49 -26.59 25.33 1.17
N LEU A 50 -26.12 25.49 2.41
CA LEU A 50 -26.96 25.84 3.57
C LEU A 50 -27.91 27.05 3.37
N PRO A 51 -27.49 28.18 2.75
CA PRO A 51 -28.37 29.33 2.54
C PRO A 51 -29.56 29.01 1.61
N GLU A 52 -29.31 28.22 0.57
CA GLU A 52 -30.33 27.81 -0.40
C GLU A 52 -31.35 26.87 0.26
N TYR A 53 -30.87 25.89 1.03
CA TYR A 53 -31.74 25.03 1.83
C TYR A 53 -32.64 25.79 2.78
N LYS A 54 -32.07 26.76 3.53
CA LYS A 54 -32.85 27.59 4.44
C LYS A 54 -33.93 28.36 3.69
N THR A 55 -33.59 28.92 2.53
CA THR A 55 -34.53 29.69 1.69
C THR A 55 -35.69 28.80 1.23
N LEU A 56 -35.40 27.61 0.71
CA LEU A 56 -36.42 26.65 0.25
C LEU A 56 -37.29 26.15 1.41
N GLN A 57 -36.70 25.81 2.55
CA GLN A 57 -37.43 25.36 3.74
C GLN A 57 -38.36 26.43 4.30
N ILE A 58 -37.91 27.69 4.37
CA ILE A 58 -38.75 28.83 4.77
C ILE A 58 -39.92 28.98 3.78
N GLY A 59 -39.64 28.91 2.47
CA GLY A 59 -40.68 28.96 1.44
C GLY A 59 -41.73 27.84 1.59
N ILE A 60 -41.30 26.61 1.83
CA ILE A 60 -42.20 25.46 2.07
C ILE A 60 -43.05 25.70 3.32
N ALA A 61 -42.46 26.20 4.41
CA ALA A 61 -43.18 26.49 5.64
C ALA A 61 -44.22 27.60 5.45
N GLN A 62 -43.88 28.66 4.70
CA GLN A 62 -44.79 29.74 4.34
C GLN A 62 -45.98 29.21 3.54
N VAL A 63 -45.74 28.43 2.48
CA VAL A 63 -46.81 27.84 1.67
C VAL A 63 -47.70 26.92 2.51
N ARG A 64 -47.13 26.12 3.41
CA ARG A 64 -47.90 25.29 4.35
C ARG A 64 -48.80 26.13 5.27
N SER A 65 -48.33 27.27 5.73
CA SER A 65 -49.14 28.21 6.54
C SER A 65 -50.26 28.83 5.70
N GLU A 66 -49.96 29.31 4.49
CA GLU A 66 -50.96 29.87 3.56
C GLU A 66 -52.07 28.84 3.22
N MET A 67 -51.72 27.56 3.08
CA MET A 67 -52.69 26.48 2.82
C MET A 67 -53.73 26.30 3.93
N GLN A 68 -53.39 26.61 5.19
CA GLN A 68 -54.32 26.49 6.33
C GLN A 68 -55.45 27.54 6.29
N TYR A 69 -55.22 28.67 5.61
CA TYR A 69 -56.15 29.78 5.52
C TYR A 69 -56.80 29.92 4.13
N ALA A 70 -56.57 28.97 3.23
CA ALA A 70 -57.11 29.00 1.87
C ALA A 70 -58.64 28.92 1.89
N GLN A 71 -59.31 29.89 1.25
CA GLN A 71 -60.77 30.02 1.28
C GLN A 71 -61.46 29.40 0.06
N SER A 72 -60.69 28.99 -0.95
CA SER A 72 -61.20 28.41 -2.19
C SER A 72 -60.34 27.24 -2.67
N THR A 73 -60.98 26.30 -3.37
CA THR A 73 -60.30 25.17 -3.99
C THR A 73 -59.24 25.63 -5.00
N GLU A 74 -59.51 26.69 -5.76
CA GLU A 74 -58.56 27.24 -6.74
C GLU A 74 -57.27 27.76 -6.07
N GLN A 75 -57.40 28.50 -4.96
CA GLN A 75 -56.25 28.96 -4.18
C GLN A 75 -55.47 27.77 -3.59
N LEU A 76 -56.17 26.76 -3.07
CA LEU A 76 -55.53 25.57 -2.51
C LEU A 76 -54.73 24.81 -3.57
N VAL A 77 -55.26 24.61 -4.77
CA VAL A 77 -54.56 23.93 -5.88
C VAL A 77 -53.29 24.70 -6.28
N LYS A 78 -53.35 26.04 -6.38
CA LYS A 78 -52.16 26.87 -6.67
C LYS A 78 -51.08 26.74 -5.60
N LEU A 79 -51.47 26.70 -4.32
CA LEU A 79 -50.54 26.52 -3.21
C LEU A 79 -49.93 25.10 -3.18
N ILE A 80 -50.72 24.07 -3.52
CA ILE A 80 -50.21 22.69 -3.65
C ILE A 80 -49.15 22.63 -4.75
N TYR A 81 -49.42 23.20 -5.92
CA TYR A 81 -48.47 23.24 -7.03
C TYR A 81 -47.17 23.96 -6.62
N ARG A 82 -47.28 25.12 -5.96
CA ARG A 82 -46.11 25.87 -5.47
C ARG A 82 -45.32 25.07 -4.44
N LYS A 83 -45.98 24.36 -3.52
CA LYS A 83 -45.32 23.51 -2.53
C LYS A 83 -44.57 22.36 -3.22
N ASP A 84 -45.21 21.72 -4.19
CA ASP A 84 -44.64 20.61 -4.95
C ASP A 84 -43.38 21.05 -5.69
N HIS A 85 -43.45 22.17 -6.40
CA HIS A 85 -42.30 22.77 -7.07
C HIS A 85 -41.15 23.12 -6.10
N LEU A 86 -41.45 23.66 -4.91
CA LEU A 86 -40.42 23.93 -3.90
C LEU A 86 -39.79 22.65 -3.33
N LEU A 87 -40.55 21.56 -3.23
CA LEU A 87 -40.03 20.25 -2.81
C LEU A 87 -39.15 19.64 -3.90
N GLU A 88 -39.53 19.78 -5.17
CA GLU A 88 -38.73 19.37 -6.32
C GLU A 88 -37.40 20.13 -6.37
N LEU A 89 -37.43 21.47 -6.23
CA LEU A 89 -36.21 22.28 -6.15
C LEU A 89 -35.32 21.85 -4.98
N LEU A 90 -35.90 21.55 -3.81
CA LEU A 90 -35.14 21.06 -2.67
C LEU A 90 -34.46 19.71 -2.95
N ASP A 91 -35.11 18.83 -3.68
CA ASP A 91 -34.54 17.54 -4.07
C ASP A 91 -33.40 17.72 -5.09
N ILE A 92 -33.59 18.57 -6.11
CA ILE A 92 -32.56 18.94 -7.09
C ILE A 92 -31.33 19.53 -6.39
N THR A 93 -31.52 20.47 -5.45
CA THR A 93 -30.40 21.07 -4.68
C THR A 93 -29.65 20.00 -3.88
N LYS A 94 -30.36 19.02 -3.29
CA LYS A 94 -29.73 17.89 -2.57
C LYS A 94 -28.91 16.98 -3.47
N GLN A 95 -29.45 16.62 -4.62
CA GLN A 95 -28.73 15.80 -5.59
C GLN A 95 -27.50 16.54 -6.14
N SER A 96 -27.60 17.86 -6.31
CA SER A 96 -26.47 18.70 -6.75
C SER A 96 -25.37 18.83 -5.70
N GLU A 97 -25.72 19.02 -4.41
CA GLU A 97 -24.75 18.96 -3.32
C GLU A 97 -24.04 17.61 -3.27
N TYR A 98 -24.79 16.52 -3.39
CA TYR A 98 -24.23 15.17 -3.41
C TYR A 98 -23.26 14.95 -4.57
N ALA A 99 -23.61 15.46 -5.76
CA ALA A 99 -22.76 15.43 -6.94
C ALA A 99 -21.40 16.12 -6.70
N ASP A 100 -21.43 17.30 -6.09
CA ASP A 100 -20.22 18.07 -5.79
C ASP A 100 -19.38 17.40 -4.70
N ILE A 101 -20.00 16.81 -3.68
CA ILE A 101 -19.28 16.00 -2.67
C ILE A 101 -18.63 14.78 -3.31
N SER A 102 -19.35 14.10 -4.22
CA SER A 102 -18.86 12.93 -4.96
C SER A 102 -17.64 13.27 -5.82
N LYS A 103 -17.60 14.46 -6.42
CA LYS A 103 -16.42 14.99 -7.11
C LYS A 103 -15.18 14.96 -6.23
N VAL A 104 -15.29 15.55 -5.04
CA VAL A 104 -14.17 15.69 -4.11
C VAL A 104 -13.71 14.30 -3.66
N ARG A 105 -14.64 13.43 -3.28
CA ARG A 105 -14.34 12.04 -2.88
C ARG A 105 -13.60 11.29 -3.99
N TYR A 106 -14.05 11.40 -5.22
CA TYR A 106 -13.43 10.74 -6.37
C TYR A 106 -12.02 11.28 -6.65
N LEU A 107 -11.81 12.60 -6.62
CA LEU A 107 -10.49 13.20 -6.79
C LEU A 107 -9.52 12.81 -5.68
N LYS A 108 -9.99 12.74 -4.44
CA LYS A 108 -9.17 12.30 -3.31
C LYS A 108 -8.89 10.80 -3.41
N GLY A 109 -9.84 9.99 -3.88
CA GLY A 109 -9.61 8.59 -4.20
C GLY A 109 -8.50 8.38 -5.23
N LEU A 110 -8.44 9.19 -6.29
CA LEU A 110 -7.32 9.19 -7.23
C LEU A 110 -5.97 9.55 -6.57
N GLN A 111 -5.97 10.51 -5.63
CA GLN A 111 -4.76 10.84 -4.87
C GLN A 111 -4.31 9.68 -3.97
N LEU A 112 -5.26 8.94 -3.38
CA LEU A 112 -4.99 7.73 -2.60
C LEU A 112 -4.38 6.64 -3.49
N ILE A 113 -4.95 6.39 -4.68
CA ILE A 113 -4.41 5.43 -5.66
C ILE A 113 -2.97 5.79 -6.03
N ARG A 114 -2.69 7.08 -6.30
CA ARG A 114 -1.34 7.57 -6.57
C ARG A 114 -0.39 7.27 -5.42
N LEU A 115 -0.79 7.56 -4.19
CA LEU A 115 0.07 7.34 -3.01
C LEU A 115 0.32 5.84 -2.77
N LEU A 116 -0.70 4.99 -2.93
CA LEU A 116 -0.55 3.54 -2.87
C LEU A 116 0.44 3.02 -3.92
N TYR A 117 0.41 3.58 -5.13
CA TYR A 117 1.34 3.21 -6.18
C TYR A 117 2.79 3.52 -5.81
N GLU A 118 3.07 4.70 -5.26
CA GLU A 118 4.41 5.04 -4.78
C GLU A 118 4.88 4.10 -3.66
N LYS A 119 3.98 3.67 -2.77
CA LYS A 119 4.29 2.69 -1.72
C LYS A 119 4.57 1.31 -2.31
N MET A 120 3.82 0.88 -3.31
CA MET A 120 4.05 -0.39 -4.03
C MET A 120 5.39 -0.39 -4.76
N LEU A 121 5.79 0.72 -5.39
CA LEU A 121 7.13 0.83 -6.01
C LEU A 121 8.25 0.76 -4.97
N ALA A 122 8.07 1.42 -3.82
CA ALA A 122 9.04 1.33 -2.73
C ALA A 122 9.15 -0.09 -2.13
N LEU A 123 8.08 -0.88 -2.23
CA LEU A 123 8.03 -2.27 -1.81
C LEU A 123 8.69 -3.19 -2.85
N ASP A 124 8.46 -2.95 -4.14
CA ASP A 124 9.11 -3.67 -5.23
C ASP A 124 10.64 -3.55 -5.15
N HIS A 125 11.16 -2.32 -5.03
CA HIS A 125 12.58 -2.06 -4.81
C HIS A 125 13.13 -2.73 -3.53
N HIS A 126 12.31 -2.84 -2.48
CA HIS A 126 12.69 -3.58 -1.28
C HIS A 126 12.89 -5.06 -1.58
N PHE A 127 11.98 -5.69 -2.33
CA PHE A 127 12.14 -7.09 -2.71
C PHE A 127 13.30 -7.32 -3.67
N GLU A 128 13.58 -6.40 -4.61
CA GLU A 128 14.78 -6.45 -5.45
C GLU A 128 16.07 -6.44 -4.61
N ALA A 129 16.13 -5.59 -3.57
CA ALA A 129 17.29 -5.49 -2.70
C ALA A 129 17.47 -6.69 -1.74
N VAL A 130 16.39 -7.39 -1.40
CA VAL A 130 16.40 -8.57 -0.51
C VAL A 130 16.64 -9.87 -1.28
N THR A 131 16.32 -9.93 -2.58
CA THR A 131 16.38 -11.16 -3.40
C THR A 131 17.76 -11.47 -4.01
N THR A 132 18.86 -11.29 -3.26
CA THR A 132 20.14 -11.92 -3.62
C THR A 132 20.10 -13.41 -3.28
N LEU A 133 19.32 -14.15 -4.06
CA LEU A 133 19.02 -15.59 -3.98
C LEU A 133 20.28 -16.47 -3.80
N GLY A 134 21.41 -16.04 -4.34
CA GLY A 134 22.69 -16.75 -4.20
C GLY A 134 23.32 -16.66 -2.80
N GLU A 135 23.11 -15.56 -2.08
CA GLU A 135 23.80 -15.28 -0.82
C GLU A 135 23.26 -16.14 0.32
N MET A 136 21.94 -16.35 0.41
CA MET A 136 21.32 -17.14 1.48
C MET A 136 21.65 -18.64 1.38
N SER A 137 21.62 -19.20 0.18
CA SER A 137 21.99 -20.60 -0.03
C SER A 137 23.50 -20.82 0.14
N ALA A 138 24.32 -19.85 -0.28
CA ALA A 138 25.78 -19.89 -0.11
C ALA A 138 26.20 -19.85 1.36
N MET A 139 25.52 -19.08 2.22
CA MET A 139 25.84 -18.98 3.64
C MET A 139 25.75 -20.33 4.35
N ALA A 140 24.71 -21.12 4.08
CA ALA A 140 24.52 -22.42 4.70
C ALA A 140 25.36 -23.55 4.08
N ASN A 141 26.01 -23.30 2.94
CA ASN A 141 26.71 -24.33 2.20
C ASN A 141 28.16 -24.46 2.71
N PRO A 142 28.57 -25.60 3.31
CA PRO A 142 29.92 -25.77 3.85
C PRO A 142 31.00 -25.66 2.77
N ASN A 143 30.68 -25.91 1.50
CA ASN A 143 31.63 -25.78 0.39
C ASN A 143 31.99 -24.32 0.06
N THR A 144 31.34 -23.31 0.67
CA THR A 144 31.72 -21.90 0.49
C THR A 144 32.84 -21.48 1.46
N TYR A 145 33.14 -22.30 2.46
CA TYR A 145 34.16 -22.01 3.47
C TYR A 145 35.52 -22.56 3.06
N PRO A 146 36.58 -21.72 2.97
CA PRO A 146 37.91 -22.16 2.59
C PRO A 146 38.46 -23.28 3.48
N VAL A 147 38.24 -23.17 4.80
CA VAL A 147 38.69 -24.14 5.80
C VAL A 147 38.09 -25.53 5.54
N PHE A 148 36.81 -25.59 5.20
CA PHE A 148 36.14 -26.84 4.87
C PHE A 148 36.67 -27.46 3.57
N ASN A 149 36.93 -26.62 2.56
CA ASN A 149 37.51 -27.07 1.29
C ASN A 149 38.95 -27.55 1.42
N GLU A 150 39.75 -26.91 2.28
CA GLU A 150 41.12 -27.32 2.59
C GLU A 150 41.13 -28.71 3.22
N LEU A 151 40.28 -28.94 4.23
CA LEU A 151 40.13 -30.26 4.85
C LEU A 151 39.67 -31.32 3.83
N LYS A 152 38.67 -31.00 2.99
CA LYS A 152 38.20 -31.87 1.91
C LYS A 152 39.33 -32.22 0.93
N GLY A 153 40.23 -31.28 0.66
CA GLY A 153 41.41 -31.46 -0.17
C GLY A 153 42.42 -32.44 0.45
N ILE A 154 42.74 -32.27 1.73
CA ILE A 154 43.64 -33.16 2.49
C ILE A 154 43.10 -34.59 2.49
N LEU A 155 41.81 -34.75 2.79
CA LEU A 155 41.14 -36.06 2.86
C LEU A 155 41.07 -36.79 1.50
N LYS A 156 40.95 -36.04 0.39
CA LYS A 156 41.03 -36.60 -0.97
C LYS A 156 42.43 -37.11 -1.32
N GLN A 157 43.48 -36.46 -0.83
CA GLN A 157 44.86 -36.86 -1.12
C GLN A 157 45.29 -38.10 -0.32
N GLU A 158 44.89 -38.21 0.95
CA GLU A 158 45.26 -39.32 1.83
C GLU A 158 44.53 -40.64 1.49
N ASN A 159 43.30 -40.56 0.99
CA ASN A 159 42.44 -41.75 0.78
C ASN A 159 42.47 -42.32 -0.66
N LYS A 160 43.48 -42.01 -1.49
CA LYS A 160 43.58 -42.50 -2.89
C LYS A 160 43.53 -44.03 -3.08
N LYS A 161 43.69 -44.83 -2.00
CA LYS A 161 43.64 -46.31 -2.05
C LYS A 161 42.34 -46.91 -1.47
N THR A 162 41.47 -46.12 -0.84
CA THR A 162 40.29 -46.59 -0.07
C THR A 162 39.04 -45.72 -0.21
N SER A 163 39.08 -44.59 -0.94
CA SER A 163 37.96 -43.65 -1.06
C SER A 163 36.97 -44.01 -2.17
N PHE A 164 35.67 -43.88 -1.88
CA PHE A 164 34.63 -43.73 -2.90
C PHE A 164 34.59 -42.24 -3.29
N GLU A 165 34.92 -41.93 -4.55
CA GLU A 165 34.82 -40.56 -5.05
C GLU A 165 33.35 -40.16 -5.15
N LEU A 166 32.98 -39.08 -4.46
CA LEU A 166 31.64 -38.53 -4.63
C LEU A 166 31.54 -37.91 -6.04
N PRO A 167 30.57 -38.32 -6.87
CA PRO A 167 30.24 -37.63 -8.11
C PRO A 167 29.99 -36.16 -7.84
N SER A 168 30.36 -35.27 -8.77
CA SER A 168 30.22 -33.81 -8.62
C SER A 168 28.84 -33.38 -8.14
N LEU A 169 27.77 -33.95 -8.71
CA LEU A 169 26.38 -33.71 -8.31
C LEU A 169 26.08 -34.01 -6.83
N LEU A 170 26.69 -35.05 -6.26
CA LEU A 170 26.54 -35.37 -4.84
C LEU A 170 27.55 -34.58 -4.00
N GLY A 171 28.68 -34.16 -4.56
CA GLY A 171 29.70 -33.36 -3.84
C GLY A 171 29.25 -31.94 -3.52
N ASP A 172 28.30 -31.42 -4.30
CA ASP A 172 27.74 -30.08 -4.16
C ASP A 172 26.54 -30.03 -3.20
N ASN A 173 25.92 -31.17 -2.91
CA ASN A 173 24.87 -31.26 -1.90
C ASN A 173 25.47 -31.20 -0.48
N ILE A 174 24.83 -30.41 0.38
CA ILE A 174 25.34 -30.05 1.71
C ILE A 174 25.46 -31.28 2.61
N TYR A 175 24.40 -32.08 2.70
CA TYR A 175 24.37 -33.26 3.59
C TYR A 175 25.37 -34.32 3.14
N THR A 176 25.46 -34.58 1.85
CA THR A 176 26.39 -35.57 1.29
C THR A 176 27.85 -35.10 1.37
N SER A 177 28.12 -33.81 1.19
CA SER A 177 29.46 -33.23 1.37
C SER A 177 29.93 -33.33 2.83
N ILE A 178 29.04 -33.05 3.79
CA ILE A 178 29.32 -33.20 5.23
C ILE A 178 29.56 -34.67 5.58
N VAL A 179 28.65 -35.57 5.22
CA VAL A 179 28.76 -37.01 5.52
C VAL A 179 30.02 -37.60 4.88
N HIS A 180 30.32 -37.26 3.63
CA HIS A 180 31.53 -37.73 2.95
C HIS A 180 32.80 -37.25 3.64
N SER A 181 32.85 -35.98 4.04
CA SER A 181 34.03 -35.41 4.72
C SER A 181 34.25 -36.07 6.08
N VAL A 182 33.18 -36.30 6.85
CA VAL A 182 33.24 -37.01 8.13
C VAL A 182 33.68 -38.47 7.95
N VAL A 183 33.06 -39.21 7.04
CA VAL A 183 33.42 -40.62 6.76
C VAL A 183 34.86 -40.74 6.25
N SER A 184 35.29 -39.81 5.38
CA SER A 184 36.65 -39.77 4.85
C SER A 184 37.68 -39.46 5.94
N LEU A 185 37.34 -38.62 6.92
CA LEU A 185 38.19 -38.33 8.08
C LEU A 185 38.30 -39.53 9.03
N PHE A 186 37.22 -40.28 9.24
CA PHE A 186 37.29 -41.49 10.07
C PHE A 186 38.09 -42.61 9.40
N ASN A 187 38.01 -42.73 8.08
CA ASN A 187 38.75 -43.73 7.29
C ASN A 187 40.17 -43.30 6.92
N SER A 188 40.60 -42.06 7.22
CA SER A 188 41.96 -41.62 6.95
C SER A 188 42.99 -42.28 7.87
N ASN A 189 44.25 -42.31 7.42
CA ASN A 189 45.38 -42.85 8.19
C ASN A 189 45.86 -41.91 9.31
N GLN A 190 45.16 -40.80 9.55
CA GLN A 190 45.52 -39.83 10.59
C GLN A 190 45.39 -40.41 11.99
N THR A 191 46.20 -39.87 12.91
CA THR A 191 46.12 -40.23 14.32
C THR A 191 44.82 -39.70 14.96
N LYS A 192 44.43 -40.29 16.09
CA LYS A 192 43.23 -39.84 16.83
C LYS A 192 43.26 -38.35 17.18
N LYS A 193 44.44 -37.82 17.56
CA LYS A 193 44.62 -36.39 17.89
C LYS A 193 44.44 -35.48 16.68
N GLU A 194 44.94 -35.88 15.52
CA GLU A 194 44.80 -35.11 14.27
C GLU A 194 43.34 -35.09 13.82
N LYS A 195 42.63 -36.22 13.91
CA LYS A 195 41.19 -36.30 13.63
C LYS A 195 40.36 -35.40 14.55
N GLU A 196 40.66 -35.40 15.86
CA GLU A 196 39.98 -34.53 16.83
C GLU A 196 40.26 -33.04 16.58
N ALA A 197 41.48 -32.68 16.16
CA ALA A 197 41.82 -31.30 15.81
C ALA A 197 41.09 -30.83 14.54
N ALA A 198 41.05 -31.67 13.51
CA ALA A 198 40.36 -31.38 12.26
C ALA A 198 38.85 -31.22 12.46
N ILE A 199 38.21 -32.07 13.27
CA ILE A 199 36.77 -31.93 13.59
C ILE A 199 36.52 -30.59 14.30
N LYS A 200 37.32 -30.25 15.31
CA LYS A 200 37.17 -28.98 16.06
C LYS A 200 37.31 -27.75 15.17
N GLU A 201 38.15 -27.83 14.14
CA GLU A 201 38.39 -26.71 13.25
C GLU A 201 37.18 -26.39 12.36
N ILE A 202 36.38 -27.41 12.00
CA ILE A 202 35.18 -27.26 11.16
C ILE A 202 33.86 -27.43 11.93
N GLU A 203 33.91 -27.72 13.23
CA GLU A 203 32.75 -28.05 14.07
C GLU A 203 31.64 -27.00 13.95
N CYS A 204 32.00 -25.72 14.05
CA CYS A 204 31.07 -24.61 13.92
C CYS A 204 30.50 -24.46 12.51
N ILE A 205 31.30 -24.71 11.46
CA ILE A 205 30.83 -24.67 10.07
C ILE A 205 29.80 -25.79 9.83
N LEU A 206 30.08 -26.99 10.33
CA LEU A 206 29.18 -28.14 10.22
C LEU A 206 27.87 -27.89 10.98
N ASP A 207 27.98 -27.44 12.23
CA ASP A 207 26.82 -27.13 13.08
C ASP A 207 25.96 -26.02 12.47
N PHE A 208 26.57 -24.91 12.03
CA PHE A 208 25.86 -23.85 11.35
C PHE A 208 25.17 -24.34 10.07
N SER A 209 25.90 -25.07 9.22
CA SER A 209 25.35 -25.59 7.95
C SER A 209 24.16 -26.53 8.18
N LEU A 210 24.24 -27.43 9.16
CA LEU A 210 23.16 -28.39 9.43
C LEU A 210 21.92 -27.73 10.04
N ASN A 211 22.11 -26.82 11.00
CA ASN A 211 20.98 -26.16 11.67
C ASN A 211 20.33 -25.09 10.78
N MET A 212 21.13 -24.27 10.09
CA MET A 212 20.62 -23.10 9.37
C MET A 212 20.25 -23.36 7.91
N HIS A 213 20.64 -24.49 7.30
CA HIS A 213 20.29 -24.75 5.91
C HIS A 213 18.78 -24.77 5.65
N GLN A 214 18.02 -25.44 6.51
CA GLN A 214 16.57 -25.52 6.34
C GLN A 214 15.89 -24.17 6.60
N ASP A 215 16.33 -23.44 7.63
CA ASP A 215 15.75 -22.14 7.99
C ASP A 215 16.05 -21.08 6.91
N LEU A 216 17.29 -21.01 6.43
CA LEU A 216 17.69 -20.09 5.35
C LEU A 216 16.96 -20.40 4.04
N ASN A 217 16.77 -21.69 3.70
CA ASN A 217 15.93 -22.07 2.56
C ASN A 217 14.46 -21.68 2.76
N THR A 218 13.92 -21.80 3.97
CA THR A 218 12.54 -21.42 4.26
C THR A 218 12.35 -19.91 4.10
N ILE A 219 13.26 -19.11 4.67
CA ILE A 219 13.29 -17.65 4.52
C ILE A 219 13.34 -17.27 3.05
N TYR A 220 14.19 -17.96 2.28
CA TYR A 220 14.31 -17.77 0.84
C TYR A 220 12.98 -17.97 0.10
N PHE A 221 12.34 -19.14 0.24
CA PHE A 221 11.13 -19.46 -0.51
C PHE A 221 9.95 -18.59 -0.09
N GLU A 222 9.85 -18.26 1.20
CA GLU A 222 8.79 -17.39 1.70
C GLU A 222 9.01 -15.93 1.26
N THR A 223 10.25 -15.47 1.15
CA THR A 223 10.55 -14.14 0.57
C THR A 223 10.21 -14.10 -0.92
N ALA A 224 10.51 -15.15 -1.68
CA ALA A 224 10.13 -15.25 -3.09
C ALA A 224 8.59 -15.27 -3.27
N PHE A 225 7.88 -15.96 -2.37
CA PHE A 225 6.42 -15.93 -2.33
C PHE A 225 5.88 -14.52 -2.04
N LEU A 226 6.45 -13.81 -1.06
CA LEU A 226 6.06 -12.43 -0.77
C LEU A 226 6.29 -11.49 -1.95
N LYS A 227 7.41 -11.64 -2.67
CA LYS A 227 7.68 -10.89 -3.90
C LYS A 227 6.60 -11.15 -4.95
N SER A 228 6.32 -12.41 -5.27
CA SER A 228 5.28 -12.77 -6.24
C SER A 228 3.89 -12.24 -5.85
N SER A 229 3.56 -12.23 -4.55
CA SER A 229 2.32 -11.66 -4.04
C SER A 229 2.27 -10.13 -4.15
N SER A 230 3.42 -9.46 -3.95
CA SER A 230 3.58 -8.02 -4.20
C SER A 230 3.38 -7.67 -5.68
N ASP A 231 3.94 -8.46 -6.59
CA ASP A 231 3.77 -8.27 -8.04
C ASP A 231 2.28 -8.35 -8.42
N GLY A 232 1.56 -9.33 -7.87
CA GLY A 232 0.11 -9.46 -8.08
C GLY A 232 -0.70 -8.28 -7.51
N LEU A 233 -0.27 -7.67 -6.41
CA LEU A 233 -0.91 -6.44 -5.91
C LEU A 233 -0.66 -5.23 -6.81
N LEU A 234 0.52 -5.14 -7.43
CA LEU A 234 0.82 -4.06 -8.37
C LEU A 234 -0.05 -4.17 -9.62
N GLU A 235 -0.24 -5.38 -10.14
CA GLU A 235 -1.19 -5.66 -11.22
C GLU A 235 -2.63 -5.30 -10.82
N GLY A 236 -3.04 -5.69 -9.61
CA GLY A 236 -4.35 -5.35 -9.05
C GLY A 236 -4.56 -3.83 -8.91
N LEU A 237 -3.52 -3.06 -8.62
CA LEU A 237 -3.57 -1.59 -8.54
C LEU A 237 -3.75 -0.94 -9.91
N GLU A 238 -3.09 -1.47 -10.95
CA GLU A 238 -3.28 -1.04 -12.33
C GLU A 238 -4.71 -1.35 -12.81
N GLU A 239 -5.24 -2.53 -12.49
CA GLU A 239 -6.63 -2.87 -12.79
C GLU A 239 -7.60 -1.97 -12.02
N LEU A 240 -7.35 -1.72 -10.73
CA LEU A 240 -8.13 -0.79 -9.93
C LEU A 240 -8.21 0.57 -10.63
N PHE A 241 -7.08 1.16 -11.01
CA PHE A 241 -7.04 2.47 -11.64
C PHE A 241 -7.81 2.52 -12.96
N ARG A 242 -7.66 1.51 -13.83
CA ARG A 242 -8.43 1.40 -15.07
C ARG A 242 -9.94 1.34 -14.78
N SER A 243 -10.32 0.54 -13.80
CA SER A 243 -11.71 0.36 -13.42
C SER A 243 -12.29 1.60 -12.75
N TYR A 244 -11.47 2.32 -11.98
CA TYR A 244 -11.82 3.53 -11.25
C TYR A 244 -12.12 4.67 -12.22
N THR A 245 -11.30 4.78 -13.27
CA THR A 245 -11.34 5.86 -14.27
C THR A 245 -12.20 5.55 -15.50
N LEU A 246 -12.73 4.33 -15.60
CA LEU A 246 -13.64 3.91 -16.66
C LEU A 246 -14.89 4.80 -16.79
N PRO A 247 -15.59 5.21 -15.71
CA PRO A 247 -16.79 6.03 -15.81
C PRO A 247 -16.55 7.39 -16.49
N ILE A 248 -15.39 7.99 -16.23
CA ILE A 248 -15.01 9.28 -16.81
C ILE A 248 -14.35 9.14 -18.20
N GLY A 249 -14.24 7.92 -18.72
CA GLY A 249 -13.74 7.65 -20.07
C GLY A 249 -12.23 7.77 -20.25
N TYR A 250 -11.46 7.81 -19.16
CA TYR A 250 -10.01 7.83 -19.23
C TYR A 250 -9.46 6.42 -19.48
N LYS A 251 -8.48 6.29 -20.39
CA LYS A 251 -8.05 4.98 -20.94
C LYS A 251 -6.58 4.62 -20.70
N LYS A 252 -5.75 5.57 -20.27
CA LYS A 252 -4.32 5.33 -20.06
C LYS A 252 -4.09 4.53 -18.77
N SER A 253 -2.98 3.80 -18.68
CA SER A 253 -2.60 3.09 -17.45
C SER A 253 -2.13 4.05 -16.35
N LEU A 254 -2.02 3.57 -15.12
CA LEU A 254 -1.55 4.39 -14.00
C LEU A 254 -0.08 4.78 -14.21
N GLU A 255 0.75 3.83 -14.66
CA GLU A 255 2.13 4.09 -15.08
C GLU A 255 2.24 5.21 -16.14
N GLN A 256 1.39 5.20 -17.16
CA GLN A 256 1.37 6.22 -18.21
C GLN A 256 0.88 7.57 -17.69
N CYS A 257 -0.16 7.56 -16.84
CA CYS A 257 -0.68 8.77 -16.20
C CYS A 257 0.41 9.44 -15.32
N ARG A 258 1.19 8.63 -14.58
CA ARG A 258 2.28 9.11 -13.73
C ARG A 258 3.45 9.65 -14.55
N SER A 259 3.90 8.93 -15.57
CA SER A 259 5.06 9.30 -16.39
C SER A 259 4.84 10.55 -17.24
N LEU A 260 3.59 10.78 -17.69
CA LEU A 260 3.22 11.95 -18.49
C LEU A 260 2.59 13.10 -17.67
N ASP A 261 2.49 12.94 -16.35
CA ASP A 261 1.83 13.89 -15.43
C ASP A 261 0.40 14.29 -15.88
N ASP A 262 -0.36 13.31 -16.36
CA ASP A 262 -1.64 13.51 -17.07
C ASP A 262 -2.84 13.71 -16.11
N TRP A 263 -2.58 14.19 -14.89
CA TRP A 263 -3.60 14.36 -13.84
C TRP A 263 -4.60 15.46 -14.17
N ASP A 264 -4.22 16.45 -14.96
CA ASP A 264 -5.13 17.52 -15.36
C ASP A 264 -6.17 17.02 -16.38
N ALA A 265 -5.81 16.10 -17.27
CA ALA A 265 -6.76 15.45 -18.17
C ALA A 265 -7.80 14.62 -17.40
N LEU A 266 -7.41 13.97 -16.30
CA LEU A 266 -8.35 13.27 -15.41
C LEU A 266 -9.35 14.23 -14.74
N LYS A 267 -8.89 15.40 -14.30
CA LYS A 267 -9.77 16.43 -13.71
C LYS A 267 -10.75 16.95 -14.75
N GLU A 268 -10.28 17.25 -15.96
CA GLU A 268 -11.13 17.73 -17.05
C GLU A 268 -12.17 16.68 -17.44
N ALA A 269 -11.78 15.40 -17.52
CA ALA A 269 -12.71 14.31 -17.79
C ALA A 269 -13.78 14.15 -16.70
N LEU A 270 -13.40 14.32 -15.43
CA LEU A 270 -14.34 14.31 -14.30
C LEU A 270 -15.26 15.53 -14.32
N ASP A 271 -14.74 16.72 -14.61
CA ASP A 271 -15.54 17.94 -14.72
C ASP A 271 -16.60 17.81 -15.81
N ASN A 272 -16.21 17.29 -16.98
CA ASN A 272 -17.13 16.97 -18.07
C ASN A 272 -18.18 15.92 -17.70
N TYR A 273 -17.80 14.93 -16.90
CA TYR A 273 -18.72 13.90 -16.39
C TYR A 273 -19.75 14.51 -15.42
N LEU A 274 -19.31 15.41 -14.54
CA LEU A 274 -20.17 16.06 -13.56
C LEU A 274 -21.09 17.10 -14.19
N SER A 275 -20.64 17.84 -15.20
CA SER A 275 -21.53 18.71 -15.98
C SER A 275 -22.68 17.91 -16.59
N GLN A 276 -22.40 16.74 -17.17
CA GLN A 276 -23.45 15.85 -17.70
C GLN A 276 -24.37 15.31 -16.61
N MET A 277 -23.86 15.12 -15.40
CA MET A 277 -24.65 14.66 -14.25
C MET A 277 -25.57 15.78 -13.74
N HIS A 278 -25.06 17.00 -13.55
CA HIS A 278 -25.83 18.19 -13.17
C HIS A 278 -26.92 18.51 -14.20
N GLU A 279 -26.61 18.41 -15.50
CA GLU A 279 -27.63 18.54 -16.56
C GLU A 279 -28.72 17.46 -16.49
N ALA A 280 -28.37 16.24 -16.08
CA ALA A 280 -29.33 15.14 -15.92
C ALA A 280 -30.16 15.28 -14.62
N ILE A 281 -29.59 15.85 -13.56
CA ILE A 281 -30.27 16.15 -12.29
C ILE A 281 -31.32 17.25 -12.50
N ALA A 282 -30.98 18.29 -13.27
CA ALA A 282 -31.89 19.41 -13.54
C ALA A 282 -33.07 19.04 -14.44
N ASP A 283 -33.03 17.89 -15.12
CA ASP A 283 -34.05 17.42 -16.04
C ASP A 283 -34.72 16.15 -15.50
N ALA A 284 -35.94 16.30 -14.96
CA ALA A 284 -36.70 15.20 -14.37
C ALA A 284 -36.88 13.99 -15.32
N SER A 285 -36.86 14.20 -16.65
CA SER A 285 -36.95 13.12 -17.63
C SER A 285 -35.69 12.24 -17.72
N LYS A 286 -34.58 12.71 -17.13
CA LYS A 286 -33.27 12.05 -17.12
C LYS A 286 -32.86 11.55 -15.73
N SER A 287 -33.81 11.45 -14.79
CA SER A 287 -33.53 10.96 -13.43
C SER A 287 -32.78 9.61 -13.42
N ASP A 288 -33.17 8.65 -14.26
CA ASP A 288 -32.47 7.37 -14.40
C ASP A 288 -31.01 7.52 -14.86
N LYS A 289 -30.73 8.51 -15.72
CA LYS A 289 -29.38 8.81 -16.19
C LYS A 289 -28.56 9.45 -15.07
N ALA A 290 -29.13 10.40 -14.33
CA ALA A 290 -28.48 11.02 -13.18
C ALA A 290 -28.10 9.97 -12.12
N PHE A 291 -29.04 9.09 -11.77
CA PHE A 291 -28.79 8.00 -10.82
C PHE A 291 -27.68 7.07 -11.30
N LYS A 292 -27.69 6.63 -12.56
CA LYS A 292 -26.61 5.78 -13.10
C LYS A 292 -25.25 6.47 -13.05
N LEU A 293 -25.19 7.76 -13.38
CA LEU A 293 -23.94 8.51 -13.35
C LEU A 293 -23.37 8.61 -11.93
N GLN A 294 -24.24 8.83 -10.95
CA GLN A 294 -23.87 8.88 -9.53
C GLN A 294 -23.35 7.52 -9.04
N VAL A 295 -24.12 6.46 -9.28
CA VAL A 295 -23.79 5.09 -8.86
C VAL A 295 -22.45 4.62 -9.43
N ASN A 296 -22.11 5.00 -10.66
CA ASN A 296 -20.82 4.66 -11.25
C ASN A 296 -19.63 5.26 -10.49
N LEU A 297 -19.75 6.48 -9.95
CA LEU A 297 -18.69 7.09 -9.15
C LEU A 297 -18.56 6.42 -7.78
N GLU A 298 -19.69 6.08 -7.16
CA GLU A 298 -19.72 5.34 -5.90
C GLU A 298 -19.05 3.97 -6.03
N PHE A 299 -19.39 3.20 -7.08
CA PHE A 299 -18.76 1.90 -7.30
C PHE A 299 -17.25 1.97 -7.49
N SER A 300 -16.73 3.04 -8.10
CA SER A 300 -15.29 3.24 -8.19
C SER A 300 -14.65 3.42 -6.80
N ILE A 301 -15.31 4.17 -5.92
CA ILE A 301 -14.88 4.37 -4.53
C ILE A 301 -14.91 3.05 -3.74
N ASP A 302 -15.94 2.23 -3.90
CA ASP A 302 -16.05 0.90 -3.27
C ASP A 302 -14.85 0.01 -3.61
N ARG A 303 -14.47 -0.02 -4.88
CA ARG A 303 -13.34 -0.82 -5.36
C ARG A 303 -12.02 -0.37 -4.75
N LEU A 304 -11.83 0.94 -4.59
CA LEU A 304 -10.64 1.48 -3.92
C LEU A 304 -10.56 0.98 -2.47
N LEU A 305 -11.67 0.97 -1.74
CA LEU A 305 -11.71 0.49 -0.35
C LEU A 305 -11.42 -1.01 -0.24
N GLN A 306 -11.94 -1.81 -1.18
CA GLN A 306 -11.64 -3.24 -1.24
C GLN A 306 -10.14 -3.47 -1.48
N PHE A 307 -9.55 -2.75 -2.42
CA PHE A 307 -8.11 -2.84 -2.70
C PHE A 307 -7.26 -2.42 -1.51
N ILE A 308 -7.62 -1.32 -0.84
CA ILE A 308 -6.95 -0.86 0.39
C ILE A 308 -6.95 -1.97 1.46
N THR A 309 -8.05 -2.69 1.62
CA THR A 309 -8.15 -3.81 2.57
C THR A 309 -7.21 -4.95 2.19
N GLN A 310 -7.11 -5.27 0.90
CA GLN A 310 -6.18 -6.29 0.38
C GLN A 310 -4.72 -5.87 0.60
N TYR A 311 -4.38 -4.62 0.29
CA TYR A 311 -3.06 -4.05 0.51
C TYR A 311 -2.67 -4.11 2.00
N ASN A 312 -3.54 -3.66 2.90
CA ASN A 312 -3.29 -3.70 4.34
C ASN A 312 -3.10 -5.13 4.86
N SER A 313 -3.90 -6.08 4.38
CA SER A 313 -3.75 -7.50 4.72
C SER A 313 -2.39 -8.03 4.29
N PHE A 314 -1.93 -7.69 3.08
CA PHE A 314 -0.60 -8.07 2.61
C PHE A 314 0.52 -7.46 3.46
N ILE A 315 0.45 -6.17 3.79
CA ILE A 315 1.46 -5.52 4.64
C ILE A 315 1.54 -6.19 6.01
N ASP A 316 0.39 -6.47 6.63
CA ASP A 316 0.33 -7.16 7.92
C ASP A 316 0.86 -8.60 7.84
N GLN A 317 0.61 -9.30 6.73
CA GLN A 317 1.19 -10.62 6.48
C GLN A 317 2.71 -10.54 6.31
N GLY A 318 3.21 -9.62 5.48
CA GLY A 318 4.64 -9.40 5.27
C GLY A 318 5.38 -9.12 6.58
N ALA A 319 4.82 -8.26 7.45
CA ALA A 319 5.37 -8.01 8.77
C ALA A 319 5.48 -9.29 9.63
N LYS A 320 4.48 -10.19 9.56
CA LYS A 320 4.49 -11.48 10.28
C LYS A 320 5.55 -12.44 9.72
N PHE A 321 5.72 -12.50 8.41
CA PHE A 321 6.77 -13.30 7.77
C PHE A 321 8.15 -12.83 8.20
N TYR A 322 8.44 -11.53 8.16
CA TYR A 322 9.74 -11.03 8.62
C TYR A 322 9.98 -11.27 10.11
N LYS A 323 8.95 -11.17 10.96
CA LYS A 323 9.06 -11.59 12.38
C LYS A 323 9.38 -13.07 12.53
N LYS A 324 8.76 -13.93 11.71
CA LYS A 324 9.06 -15.37 11.67
C LYS A 324 10.52 -15.61 11.27
N PHE A 325 11.01 -14.90 10.26
CA PHE A 325 12.42 -14.98 9.83
C PHE A 325 13.38 -14.57 10.95
N ALA A 326 13.06 -13.49 11.68
CA ALA A 326 13.88 -13.06 12.81
C ALA A 326 13.96 -14.12 13.93
N ILE A 327 12.85 -14.81 14.21
CA ILE A 327 12.81 -15.91 15.18
C ILE A 327 13.68 -17.09 14.70
N MET A 328 13.55 -17.50 13.43
CA MET A 328 14.35 -18.59 12.83
C MET A 328 15.85 -18.30 12.90
N LEU A 329 16.28 -17.07 12.60
CA LEU A 329 17.70 -16.73 12.69
C LEU A 329 18.20 -16.60 14.14
N SER A 330 17.30 -16.33 15.08
CA SER A 330 17.64 -16.23 16.50
C SER A 330 17.60 -17.57 17.23
N SER A 331 17.05 -18.62 16.61
CA SER A 331 17.06 -19.99 17.18
C SER A 331 18.39 -20.73 16.99
N TYR A 332 19.39 -20.12 16.36
CA TYR A 332 20.73 -20.71 16.29
C TYR A 332 21.46 -20.61 17.64
N GLU A 333 21.37 -21.68 18.44
CA GLU A 333 21.84 -21.70 19.84
C GLU A 333 23.35 -21.47 19.99
N ASN A 334 24.15 -21.94 19.03
CA ASN A 334 25.62 -21.92 19.11
C ASN A 334 26.26 -20.63 18.56
N GLU A 335 25.47 -19.61 18.21
CA GLU A 335 25.95 -18.35 17.62
C GLU A 335 27.05 -17.68 18.46
N ALA A 336 26.91 -17.68 19.79
CA ALA A 336 27.88 -17.05 20.69
C ALA A 336 29.24 -17.79 20.69
N PHE A 337 29.20 -19.12 20.60
CA PHE A 337 30.39 -19.97 20.58
C PHE A 337 31.07 -19.95 19.20
N CYS A 338 30.27 -19.93 18.12
CA CYS A 338 30.75 -20.04 16.75
C CYS A 338 30.96 -18.71 16.02
N ARG A 339 30.78 -17.56 16.71
CA ARG A 339 30.81 -16.21 16.11
C ARG A 339 32.01 -15.91 15.21
N GLY A 340 33.19 -16.47 15.52
CA GLY A 340 34.41 -16.26 14.74
C GLY A 340 34.49 -17.07 13.44
N GLN A 341 33.63 -18.07 13.25
CA GLN A 341 33.64 -18.97 12.09
C GLN A 341 32.37 -18.87 11.24
N ILE A 342 31.30 -18.26 11.76
CA ILE A 342 30.06 -17.97 11.02
C ILE A 342 30.32 -16.81 10.04
N PRO A 343 29.72 -16.80 8.83
CA PRO A 343 29.84 -15.70 7.88
C PRO A 343 29.33 -14.38 8.46
N GLY A 344 30.04 -13.28 8.21
CA GLY A 344 29.59 -11.94 8.61
C GLY A 344 28.26 -11.55 7.97
N GLU A 345 27.97 -12.12 6.80
CA GLU A 345 26.72 -12.00 6.05
C GLU A 345 25.50 -12.47 6.85
N PHE A 346 25.67 -13.42 7.79
CA PHE A 346 24.59 -13.87 8.66
C PHE A 346 24.12 -12.77 9.63
N ALA A 347 25.07 -12.02 10.21
CA ALA A 347 24.74 -10.88 11.06
C ALA A 347 24.06 -9.75 10.27
N VAL A 348 24.55 -9.49 9.05
CA VAL A 348 23.95 -8.52 8.12
C VAL A 348 22.52 -8.93 7.75
N LEU A 349 22.27 -10.22 7.52
CA LEU A 349 20.92 -10.73 7.23
C LEU A 349 19.95 -10.49 8.40
N LYS A 350 20.38 -10.77 9.64
CA LYS A 350 19.57 -10.50 10.85
C LYS A 350 19.20 -9.02 10.95
N GLU A 351 20.17 -8.13 10.71
CA GLU A 351 19.92 -6.68 10.69
C GLU A 351 18.96 -6.27 9.57
N LYS A 352 19.16 -6.77 8.34
CA LYS A 352 18.26 -6.52 7.21
C LYS A 352 16.83 -6.95 7.51
N ILE A 353 16.63 -8.10 8.14
CA ILE A 353 15.30 -8.59 8.53
C ILE A 353 14.66 -7.67 9.57
N ASN A 354 15.39 -7.26 10.61
CA ASN A 354 14.87 -6.33 11.61
C ASN A 354 14.48 -4.97 10.98
N ASN A 355 15.34 -4.43 10.13
CA ASN A 355 15.04 -3.21 9.37
C ASN A 355 13.81 -3.39 8.47
N SER A 356 13.61 -4.59 7.91
CA SER A 356 12.43 -4.92 7.12
C SER A 356 11.16 -4.94 7.97
N ILE A 357 11.21 -5.50 9.18
CA ILE A 357 10.08 -5.48 10.13
C ILE A 357 9.64 -4.02 10.38
N ASP A 358 10.59 -3.13 10.64
CA ASP A 358 10.29 -1.71 10.87
C ASP A 358 9.71 -1.02 9.65
N LYS A 359 10.24 -1.30 8.45
CA LYS A 359 9.67 -0.78 7.19
C LYS A 359 8.24 -1.25 6.96
N PHE A 360 7.94 -2.53 7.18
CA PHE A 360 6.58 -3.04 7.05
C PHE A 360 5.62 -2.44 8.08
N ASN A 361 6.07 -2.20 9.32
CA ASN A 361 5.21 -1.63 10.35
C ASN A 361 4.99 -0.11 10.20
N ASN A 362 5.95 0.62 9.62
CA ASN A 362 5.96 2.08 9.64
C ASN A 362 5.95 2.72 8.23
N ALA A 363 6.78 2.23 7.31
CA ALA A 363 6.97 2.86 6.01
C ALA A 363 5.91 2.42 4.99
N TYR A 364 5.54 1.14 4.99
CA TYR A 364 4.59 0.57 4.05
C TYR A 364 3.17 0.50 4.61
N LYS A 365 3.02 0.40 5.93
CA LYS A 365 1.72 0.40 6.58
C LYS A 365 1.13 1.82 6.54
N PRO A 366 -0.06 2.01 5.96
CA PRO A 366 -0.79 3.24 6.12
C PRO A 366 -1.57 3.09 7.41
N ALA A 367 -0.94 3.45 8.54
CA ALA A 367 -1.56 3.36 9.86
C ALA A 367 -2.88 4.14 9.92
N GLU A 368 -3.05 5.10 9.00
CA GLU A 368 -4.05 6.15 9.03
C GLU A 368 -5.24 5.88 8.11
N ILE A 369 -5.16 4.78 7.36
CA ILE A 369 -6.23 4.23 6.50
C ILE A 369 -7.03 3.13 7.23
N ASN A 370 -6.58 2.67 8.39
CA ASN A 370 -7.24 1.58 9.10
C ASN A 370 -8.51 2.07 9.82
N GLY A 371 -9.69 1.70 9.29
CA GLY A 371 -10.93 1.66 10.07
C GLY A 371 -12.14 2.36 9.45
N SER A 372 -13.15 2.56 10.30
CA SER A 372 -14.43 3.20 10.01
C SER A 372 -14.27 4.62 9.48
N LYS A 373 -13.25 5.36 9.90
CA LYS A 373 -13.01 6.76 9.49
C LYS A 373 -12.80 6.93 7.98
N LEU A 374 -12.10 6.00 7.30
CA LEU A 374 -11.94 6.10 5.85
C LEU A 374 -13.28 5.84 5.14
N LYS A 375 -14.07 4.88 5.63
CA LYS A 375 -15.41 4.60 5.10
C LYS A 375 -16.35 5.76 5.35
N GLU A 376 -16.34 6.32 6.55
CA GLU A 376 -17.15 7.47 6.95
C GLU A 376 -16.84 8.69 6.08
N VAL A 377 -15.56 8.96 5.81
CA VAL A 377 -15.17 10.12 5.00
C VAL A 377 -15.43 9.88 3.50
N LEU A 378 -15.23 8.65 2.99
CA LEU A 378 -15.46 8.32 1.58
C LEU A 378 -16.94 8.07 1.21
N TYR A 379 -17.78 7.65 2.16
CA TYR A 379 -19.22 7.45 1.94
C TYR A 379 -20.10 8.54 2.57
N GLY A 380 -19.62 9.25 3.59
CA GLY A 380 -20.44 10.13 4.43
C GLY A 380 -21.40 9.34 5.33
N LEU A 381 -21.12 8.06 5.55
CA LEU A 381 -21.89 7.21 6.45
C LEU A 381 -21.25 7.28 7.84
N ASN A 382 -21.86 8.03 8.75
CA ASN A 382 -21.69 7.76 10.17
C ASN A 382 -22.16 6.33 10.41
N GLU A 383 -21.36 5.46 11.03
CA GLU A 383 -21.82 4.13 11.47
C GLU A 383 -22.95 4.21 12.54
N TYR A 384 -23.44 5.41 12.85
CA TYR A 384 -24.45 5.75 13.85
C TYR A 384 -25.68 6.50 13.33
N ASP A 385 -25.79 6.73 12.01
CA ASP A 385 -27.01 7.28 11.36
C ASP A 385 -27.64 6.21 10.45
#